data_AF-A0A967HI97-F1
#
_entry.id   AF-A0A967HI97-F1
#
_cell.length_a   1.000
_cell.length_b   1.000
_cell.length_c   1.000
_cell.angle_alpha   90.00
_cell.angle_beta   90.00
_cell.angle_gamma   90.00
#
_symmetry.space_group_name_H-M   'P 1'
#
loop_
_entity.id
_entity.type
_entity.pdbx_description
1 polymer ?
#
loop_
_entity_poly.entity_id
_entity_poly.type
_entity_poly.pdbx_seq_one_letter_code
_entity_poly.pdbx_strand_id
1 'polypeptide(L)'
;WYTSNPLQGIYAAVTRQTLDGTPEGGWFPEERIDVETALRAYTVNNAWVAGEEEYKGKLAPGFLADIAVLDRDPFAVDPLELKDVRVMLTIV
;
A
#
# COMPACT_ATOMS: atom_id res chain seq x y z
N TRP A 1 10.88 -6.89 12.09
CA TRP A 1 10.42 -7.73 10.97
C TRP A 1 9.22 -7.05 10.34
N TYR A 2 9.04 -7.14 9.03
CA TYR A 2 7.77 -6.74 8.41
C TYR A 2 6.78 -7.90 8.60
N THR A 3 5.55 -7.58 9.00
CA THR A 3 4.46 -8.56 8.94
C THR A 3 3.94 -8.67 7.51
N SER A 4 3.05 -9.62 7.23
CA SER A 4 2.27 -9.67 5.98
C SER A 4 1.23 -8.54 5.85
N ASN A 5 1.35 -7.45 6.61
CA ASN A 5 0.47 -6.28 6.51
C ASN A 5 0.89 -5.38 5.32
N PRO A 6 0.04 -5.20 4.29
CA PRO A 6 0.35 -4.37 3.12
C PRO A 6 0.70 -2.91 3.46
N LEU A 7 0.05 -2.31 4.46
CA LEU A 7 0.29 -0.90 4.83
C LEU A 7 1.69 -0.67 5.39
N GLN A 8 2.27 -1.68 6.05
CA GLN A 8 3.67 -1.63 6.48
C GLN A 8 4.64 -1.69 5.30
N GLY A 9 4.30 -2.45 4.26
CA GLY A 9 5.07 -2.50 3.01
C GLY A 9 4.97 -1.19 2.22
N ILE A 10 3.78 -0.59 2.16
CA ILE A 10 3.57 0.73 1.57
C ILE A 10 4.38 1.79 2.32
N TYR A 11 4.32 1.82 3.66
CA TYR A 11 5.18 2.68 4.49
C TYR A 11 6.66 2.51 4.14
N ALA A 12 7.13 1.27 4.03
CA ALA A 12 8.52 0.98 3.70
C ALA A 12 8.92 1.48 2.31
N ALA A 13 8.02 1.35 1.31
CA ALA A 13 8.28 1.81 -0.05
C ALA A 13 8.33 3.35 -0.13
N VAL A 14 7.43 4.03 0.59
CA VAL A 14 7.31 5.49 0.55
C VAL A 14 8.39 6.18 1.37
N THR A 15 8.73 5.65 2.54
CA THR A 15 9.69 6.27 3.47
C THR A 15 11.10 5.75 3.30
N ARG A 16 11.24 4.51 2.81
CA ARG A 16 12.48 3.72 2.79
C ARG A 16 13.06 3.45 4.18
N GLN A 17 12.24 3.53 5.22
CA GLN A 17 12.61 3.28 6.61
C GLN A 17 12.06 1.94 7.09
N THR A 18 12.70 1.35 8.10
CA THR A 18 12.13 0.27 8.90
C THR A 18 10.98 0.78 9.76
N LEU A 19 10.20 -0.14 10.37
CA LEU A 19 9.06 0.24 11.21
C LEU A 19 9.43 1.04 12.47
N ASP A 20 10.68 0.97 12.91
CA ASP A 20 11.27 1.81 13.96
C ASP A 20 11.81 3.15 13.44
N GLY A 21 11.65 3.46 12.16
CA GLY A 21 12.04 4.72 11.54
C GLY A 21 13.53 4.79 11.17
N THR A 22 14.23 3.66 11.08
CA THR A 22 15.67 3.62 10.80
C THR A 22 16.00 3.19 9.36
N PRO A 23 17.09 3.71 8.78
CA PRO A 23 17.86 4.87 9.21
C PRO A 23 17.03 6.15 9.04
N GLU A 24 17.42 7.20 9.77
CA GLU A 24 16.87 8.54 9.54
C GLU A 24 17.09 8.92 8.07
N GLY A 25 16.06 9.47 7.42
CA GLY A 25 16.11 9.77 5.99
C GLY A 25 15.92 8.57 5.05
N GLY A 26 15.86 7.33 5.55
CA GLY A 26 15.58 6.12 4.77
C GLY A 26 16.76 5.60 3.92
N TRP A 27 16.70 4.33 3.55
CA TRP A 27 17.70 3.67 2.69
C TRP A 27 17.52 4.03 1.22
N PHE A 28 18.55 4.59 0.58
CA PHE A 28 18.48 5.05 -0.82
C PHE A 28 17.25 5.96 -1.02
N PRO A 29 17.21 7.14 -0.37
CA PRO A 29 16.05 8.03 -0.38
C PRO A 29 15.59 8.44 -1.79
N GLU A 30 16.49 8.42 -2.76
CA GLU A 30 16.23 8.63 -4.19
C GLU A 30 15.35 7.56 -4.83
N GLU A 31 15.27 6.35 -4.25
CA GLU A 31 14.43 5.24 -4.69
C GLU A 31 13.07 5.21 -3.98
N ARG A 32 12.70 6.29 -3.27
CA ARG A 32 11.35 6.45 -2.72
C ARG A 32 10.34 6.55 -3.85
N ILE A 33 9.21 5.90 -3.65
CA ILE A 33 8.04 6.06 -4.52
C ILE A 33 6.92 6.78 -3.76
N ASP A 34 6.04 7.47 -4.48
CA ASP A 34 4.87 8.09 -3.87
C ASP A 34 3.82 7.04 -3.44
N VAL A 35 2.83 7.50 -2.67
CA VAL A 35 1.74 6.66 -2.15
C VAL A 35 0.92 6.05 -3.29
N GLU A 36 0.68 6.79 -4.38
CA GLU A 36 -0.08 6.28 -5.52
C GLU A 36 0.63 5.10 -6.17
N THR A 37 1.93 5.25 -6.45
CA THR A 37 2.77 4.21 -7.05
C THR A 37 2.81 2.98 -6.16
N ALA A 38 2.95 3.15 -4.84
CA ALA A 38 2.91 2.05 -3.87
C ALA A 38 1.54 1.34 -3.85
N LEU A 39 0.43 2.08 -3.82
CA LEU A 39 -0.92 1.49 -3.85
C LEU A 39 -1.19 0.76 -5.15
N ARG A 40 -0.75 1.29 -6.29
CA ARG A 40 -0.82 0.61 -7.59
C ARG A 40 -0.02 -0.68 -7.60
N ALA A 41 1.19 -0.67 -7.04
CA ALA A 41 2.01 -1.87 -6.87
C ALA A 41 1.28 -2.94 -6.07
N TYR A 42 0.55 -2.55 -5.02
CA TYR A 42 -0.22 -3.48 -4.17
C TYR A 42 -1.59 -3.89 -4.71
N THR A 43 -2.08 -3.27 -5.80
CA THR A 43 -3.44 -3.52 -6.34
C THR A 43 -3.39 -3.93 -7.82
N VAL A 44 -3.51 -2.97 -8.74
CA VAL A 44 -3.62 -3.20 -10.18
C VAL A 44 -2.40 -3.92 -10.76
N ASN A 45 -1.19 -3.61 -10.27
CA ASN A 45 0.03 -4.23 -10.79
C ASN A 45 0.17 -5.67 -10.28
N ASN A 46 -0.21 -5.95 -9.03
CA ASN A 46 -0.25 -7.31 -8.51
C ASN A 46 -1.25 -8.19 -9.28
N ALA A 47 -2.44 -7.66 -9.57
CA ALA A 47 -3.41 -8.37 -10.40
C ALA A 47 -2.85 -8.68 -11.79
N TRP A 48 -2.13 -7.73 -12.40
CA TRP A 48 -1.47 -7.94 -13.69
C TRP A 48 -0.34 -8.99 -13.64
N VAL A 49 0.52 -8.93 -12.62
CA VAL A 49 1.58 -9.94 -12.44
C VAL A 49 0.99 -11.34 -12.21
N ALA A 50 -0.18 -11.43 -11.59
CA ALA A 50 -0.91 -12.68 -11.40
C ALA A 50 -1.69 -13.17 -12.63
N GLY A 51 -1.82 -12.36 -13.69
CA GLY A 51 -2.67 -12.66 -14.84
C GLY A 51 -4.18 -12.59 -14.53
N GLU A 52 -4.56 -11.76 -13.56
CA GLU A 52 -5.94 -11.61 -13.06
C GLU A 52 -6.49 -10.19 -13.25
N GLU A 53 -5.79 -9.33 -14.01
CA GLU A 53 -6.12 -7.92 -14.23
C GLU A 53 -7.43 -7.67 -14.98
N GLU A 54 -8.00 -8.70 -15.60
CA GLU A 54 -9.29 -8.61 -16.29
C GLU A 54 -10.47 -8.57 -15.32
N TYR A 55 -10.29 -9.03 -14.08
CA TYR A 55 -11.37 -9.13 -13.08
C TYR A 55 -10.96 -8.78 -11.63
N LYS A 56 -9.68 -8.49 -11.34
CA LYS A 56 -9.19 -8.04 -10.02
C LYS A 56 -8.41 -6.72 -10.07
N GLY A 57 -8.16 -6.15 -8.89
CA GLY A 57 -7.27 -5.01 -8.68
C GLY A 57 -7.89 -3.64 -8.96
N LYS A 58 -9.13 -3.57 -9.44
CA LYS A 58 -9.87 -2.32 -9.71
C LYS A 58 -11.27 -2.39 -9.11
N LEU A 59 -11.76 -1.25 -8.65
CA LEU A 59 -13.18 -1.08 -8.29
C LEU A 59 -13.92 -0.47 -9.47
N ALA A 60 -14.38 -1.33 -10.38
CA ALA A 60 -15.12 -0.96 -11.59
C ALA A 60 -16.12 -2.06 -11.97
N PRO A 61 -17.16 -1.77 -12.77
CA PRO A 61 -18.08 -2.80 -13.26
C PRO A 61 -17.34 -3.94 -13.97
N GLY A 62 -17.69 -5.19 -13.62
CA GLY A 62 -17.05 -6.40 -14.16
C GLY A 62 -15.88 -6.94 -13.32
N PHE A 63 -15.43 -6.21 -12.30
CA PHE A 63 -14.37 -6.65 -11.38
C PHE A 63 -14.95 -7.18 -10.06
N LEU A 64 -14.16 -7.97 -9.33
CA LEU A 64 -14.51 -8.40 -7.98
C LEU A 64 -14.68 -7.19 -7.05
N ALA A 65 -15.67 -7.25 -6.18
CA ALA A 65 -15.88 -6.29 -5.10
C ALA A 65 -14.99 -6.61 -3.88
N ASP A 66 -13.72 -6.94 -4.14
CA ASP A 66 -12.70 -7.16 -3.11
C ASP A 66 -12.19 -5.79 -2.61
N ILE A 67 -12.66 -5.38 -1.42
CA ILE A 67 -12.54 -4.01 -0.92
C ILE A 67 -11.97 -4.02 0.50
N ALA A 68 -11.01 -3.13 0.75
CA ALA A 68 -10.59 -2.75 2.09
C ALA A 68 -11.01 -1.29 2.39
N VAL A 69 -11.66 -1.06 3.53
CA VAL A 69 -12.00 0.28 4.02
C VAL A 69 -10.98 0.67 5.08
N LEU A 70 -10.37 1.85 4.93
CA LEU A 70 -9.33 2.36 5.83
C LEU A 70 -9.89 3.45 6.76
N ASP A 71 -9.34 3.57 7.96
CA ASP A 71 -9.74 4.59 8.95
C ASP A 71 -9.33 6.01 8.56
N ARG A 72 -8.32 6.14 7.70
CA ARG A 72 -7.75 7.39 7.20
C ARG A 72 -7.41 7.25 5.72
N ASP A 73 -7.37 8.39 5.04
CA ASP A 73 -6.92 8.48 3.66
C ASP A 73 -5.38 8.38 3.59
N PRO A 74 -4.80 7.33 2.96
CA PRO A 74 -3.35 7.18 2.82
C PRO A 74 -2.69 8.33 2.04
N PHE A 75 -3.43 9.05 1.20
CA PHE A 75 -2.90 10.18 0.44
C PHE A 75 -2.79 11.47 1.26
N ALA A 76 -3.48 11.55 2.40
CA ALA A 76 -3.57 12.77 3.20
C ALA A 76 -2.78 12.70 4.52
N VAL A 77 -2.43 11.49 4.99
CA VAL A 77 -1.62 11.32 6.20
C VAL A 77 -0.16 11.63 5.95
N ASP A 78 0.58 11.95 7.02
CA ASP A 78 2.05 11.97 6.95
C ASP A 78 2.54 10.57 6.53
N PRO A 79 3.48 10.45 5.56
CA PRO A 79 4.07 9.17 5.19
C PRO A 79 4.58 8.33 6.36
N LEU A 80 5.01 8.97 7.45
CA LEU A 80 5.48 8.29 8.65
C LEU A 80 4.36 7.59 9.43
N GLU A 81 3.11 8.01 9.26
CA GLU A 81 1.91 7.45 9.88
C GLU A 81 1.23 6.36 9.02
N LEU A 82 1.69 6.12 7.79
CA LEU A 82 1.09 5.12 6.88
C LEU A 82 1.02 3.71 7.50
N LYS A 83 2.05 3.33 8.27
CA LYS A 83 2.11 2.02 8.96
C LYS A 83 1.05 1.88 10.05
N ASP A 84 0.50 2.99 10.53
CA ASP A 84 -0.48 3.04 11.61
C ASP A 84 -1.92 3.15 11.10
N VAL A 85 -2.12 3.38 9.79
CA VAL A 85 -3.44 3.31 9.13
C VAL A 85 -4.06 1.94 9.38
N ARG A 86 -5.35 1.90 9.69
CA ARG A 86 -6.06 0.68 10.08
C ARG A 86 -7.08 0.29 9.05
N VAL A 87 -7.13 -1.01 8.76
CA VAL A 87 -8.21 -1.62 7.98
C VAL A 87 -9.42 -1.78 8.91
N MET A 88 -10.51 -1.09 8.59
CA MET A 88 -11.76 -1.09 9.35
C MET A 88 -12.70 -2.20 8.90
N LEU A 89 -12.66 -2.55 7.62
CA LEU A 89 -13.53 -3.55 7.00
C LEU A 89 -12.82 -4.16 5.79
N THR A 90 -13.06 -5.45 5.56
CA THR A 90 -12.74 -6.15 4.32
C THR A 90 -14.01 -6.80 3.77
N ILE A 91 -14.21 -6.74 2.46
CA ILE A 91 -15.28 -7.42 1.72
C ILE A 91 -14.60 -8.27 0.65
N VAL A 92 -14.93 -9.56 0.54
CA VAL A 92 -14.33 -10.53 -0.40
C VAL A 92 -15.38 -11.37 -1.11
#